data_AF-A0A0J7ARA4-F1
#
_entry.id   AF-A0A0J7ARA4-F1
#
_cell.length_a   1.000
_cell.length_b   1.000
_cell.length_c   1.000
_cell.angle_alpha   90.00
_cell.angle_beta   90.00
_cell.angle_gamma   90.00
#
_symmetry.space_group_name_H-M   'P 1'
#
loop_
_entity.id
_entity.type
_entity.pdbx_description
1 polymer ?
#
loop_
_entity_poly.entity_id
_entity_poly.type
_entity_poly.pdbx_seq_one_letter_code
_entity_poly.pdbx_strand_id
1 'polypeptide(L)'
;MESIAALQNRVTPWSDGLEPSDAELDAIEVEMPLILAEVDLLDALIALLDRPASEFDARRIRRARNRVLTARTSLANQATASLPGGAA
;
A
#
# COMPACT_ATOMS: atom_id res chain seq x y z
N MET A 1 -37.12 -14.16 35.67
CA MET A 1 -37.20 -14.54 34.26
C MET A 1 -35.78 -14.93 33.88
N GLU A 2 -35.49 -16.22 33.74
CA GLU A 2 -34.14 -16.67 33.37
C GLU A 2 -34.01 -16.72 31.85
N SER A 3 -33.03 -16.03 31.31
CA SER A 3 -32.70 -16.04 29.88
C SER A 3 -31.59 -17.05 29.62
N ILE A 4 -31.87 -18.07 28.81
CA ILE A 4 -30.86 -18.97 28.26
C ILE A 4 -30.27 -18.28 27.02
N ALA A 5 -29.06 -17.74 27.15
CA ALA A 5 -28.30 -17.19 26.02
C ALA A 5 -27.40 -18.28 25.42
N ALA A 6 -27.28 -18.29 24.08
CA ALA A 6 -26.39 -19.21 23.39
C ALA A 6 -24.92 -18.86 23.69
N LEU A 7 -24.14 -19.85 24.15
CA LEU A 7 -22.69 -19.72 24.32
C LEU A 7 -22.04 -19.73 22.93
N GLN A 8 -21.88 -18.56 22.31
CA GLN A 8 -21.23 -18.46 21.00
C GLN A 8 -19.71 -18.37 21.16
N ASN A 9 -18.99 -19.37 20.63
CA ASN A 9 -17.54 -19.31 20.52
C ASN A 9 -17.14 -18.36 19.38
N ARG A 10 -16.07 -17.58 19.54
CA ARG A 10 -15.61 -16.64 18.50
C ARG A 10 -15.18 -17.44 17.26
N VAL A 11 -15.75 -17.09 16.09
CA VAL A 11 -15.49 -17.76 14.81
C VAL A 11 -14.05 -17.53 14.32
N THR A 12 -13.44 -16.43 14.76
CA THR A 12 -12.02 -16.12 14.55
C THR A 12 -11.40 -15.78 15.90
N PRO A 13 -10.86 -16.77 16.64
CA PRO A 13 -10.05 -16.48 17.81
C PRO A 13 -8.75 -15.86 17.32
N TRP A 14 -8.66 -14.54 17.36
CA TRP A 14 -7.39 -13.84 17.20
C TRP A 14 -6.51 -14.17 18.39
N SER A 15 -5.25 -14.55 18.14
CA SER A 15 -4.25 -14.61 19.18
C SER A 15 -3.97 -13.20 19.69
N ASP A 16 -3.71 -13.06 20.99
CA ASP A 16 -3.17 -11.81 21.53
C ASP A 16 -1.82 -11.51 20.83
N GLY A 17 -1.57 -10.25 20.48
CA GLY A 17 -0.32 -9.83 19.80
C GLY A 17 -0.32 -9.90 18.27
N LEU A 18 -1.48 -9.74 17.61
CA LEU A 18 -1.57 -9.56 16.14
C LEU A 18 -1.34 -8.12 15.67
N GLU A 19 -1.19 -7.18 16.60
CA GLU A 19 -0.91 -5.79 16.23
C GLU A 19 0.51 -5.70 15.66
N PRO A 20 0.71 -4.93 14.57
CA PRO A 20 2.04 -4.65 14.06
C PRO A 20 2.89 -3.97 15.14
N SER A 21 4.16 -4.33 15.18
CA SER A 21 5.16 -3.61 15.97
C SER A 21 5.41 -2.21 15.40
N ASP A 22 5.93 -1.29 16.23
CA ASP A 22 6.28 0.06 15.79
C ASP A 22 7.25 0.04 14.59
N ALA A 23 8.19 -0.91 14.56
CA ALA A 23 9.13 -1.05 13.44
C ALA A 23 8.44 -1.49 12.13
N GLU A 24 7.40 -2.32 12.21
CA GLU A 24 6.59 -2.70 11.04
C GLU A 24 5.74 -1.52 10.56
N LEU A 25 5.22 -0.70 11.48
CA LEU A 25 4.51 0.53 11.13
C LEU A 25 5.45 1.55 10.47
N ASP A 26 6.65 1.75 11.01
CA ASP A 26 7.66 2.64 10.44
C ASP A 26 8.08 2.19 9.03
N ALA A 27 8.18 0.88 8.79
CA ALA A 27 8.47 0.34 7.46
C ALA A 27 7.37 0.71 6.44
N ILE A 28 6.10 0.70 6.85
CA ILE A 28 4.98 1.14 6.01
C ILE A 28 5.09 2.64 5.69
N GLU A 29 5.46 3.48 6.66
CA GLU A 29 5.64 4.91 6.44
C GLU A 29 6.75 5.20 5.41
N VAL A 30 7.83 4.41 5.41
CA VAL A 30 8.89 4.49 4.39
C VAL A 30 8.36 4.14 2.99
N GLU A 31 7.42 3.20 2.89
CA GLU A 31 6.79 2.78 1.63
C GLU A 31 5.62 3.68 1.19
N MET A 32 5.10 4.53 2.07
CA MET A 32 3.91 5.35 1.83
C MET A 32 3.95 6.18 0.54
N PRO A 33 5.08 6.80 0.15
CA PRO A 33 5.16 7.53 -1.12
C PRO A 33 4.92 6.64 -2.36
N LEU A 34 5.34 5.37 -2.32
CA LEU A 34 5.07 4.41 -3.38
C LEU A 34 3.60 4.00 -3.39
N ILE A 35 3.06 3.67 -2.22
CA ILE A 35 1.65 3.28 -2.06
C ILE A 35 0.73 4.36 -2.61
N LEU A 36 0.96 5.63 -2.25
CA LEU A 36 0.17 6.75 -2.76
C LEU A 36 0.30 6.94 -4.28
N ALA A 37 1.50 6.74 -4.85
CA ALA A 37 1.68 6.80 -6.30
C ALA A 37 0.92 5.68 -7.03
N GLU A 38 0.85 4.48 -6.44
CA GLU A 38 0.08 3.35 -6.97
C GLU A 38 -1.43 3.57 -6.86
N VAL A 39 -1.90 4.15 -5.76
CA VAL A 39 -3.29 4.60 -5.60
C VAL A 39 -3.65 5.63 -6.67
N ASP A 40 -2.82 6.65 -6.89
CA ASP A 40 -3.04 7.65 -7.94
C ASP A 40 -3.13 7.03 -9.35
N LEU A 41 -2.36 5.98 -9.61
CA LEU A 41 -2.44 5.23 -10.87
C LEU A 41 -3.74 4.42 -10.94
N LEU A 42 -4.13 3.77 -9.85
CA LEU A 42 -5.38 3.03 -9.75
C LEU A 42 -6.58 3.95 -9.99
N ASP A 43 -6.62 5.13 -9.35
CA ASP A 43 -7.67 6.13 -9.55
C ASP A 43 -7.75 6.59 -11.00
N ALA A 44 -6.60 6.81 -11.65
CA ALA A 44 -6.56 7.16 -13.07
C ALA A 44 -7.11 6.05 -13.99
N LEU A 45 -6.94 4.77 -13.61
CA LEU A 45 -7.47 3.62 -14.34
C LEU A 45 -8.95 3.40 -14.05
N ILE A 46 -9.39 3.55 -12.80
CA ILE A 46 -10.80 3.45 -12.40
C ILE A 46 -11.64 4.51 -13.12
N ALA A 47 -11.15 5.75 -13.19
CA ALA A 47 -11.84 6.84 -13.89
C ALA A 47 -12.06 6.58 -15.38
N LEU A 48 -11.37 5.60 -15.98
CA LEU A 48 -11.54 5.18 -17.37
C LEU A 48 -12.65 4.13 -17.53
N LEU A 49 -13.05 3.43 -16.47
CA LEU A 49 -14.08 2.39 -16.54
C LEU A 49 -15.47 2.98 -16.85
N ASP A 50 -15.73 4.22 -16.40
CA ASP A 50 -17.05 4.86 -16.51
C ASP A 50 -17.24 5.71 -17.79
N ARG A 51 -16.24 5.78 -18.69
CA ARG A 51 -16.31 6.66 -19.87
C ARG A 51 -15.44 6.21 -21.05
N PRO A 52 -15.74 6.64 -22.29
CA PRO A 52 -14.87 6.38 -23.43
C PRO A 52 -13.47 6.99 -23.23
N ALA A 53 -12.44 6.27 -23.70
CA ALA A 53 -11.06 6.70 -23.57
C ALA A 53 -10.77 7.99 -24.33
N SER A 54 -10.08 8.93 -23.66
CA SER A 54 -9.59 10.17 -24.28
C SER A 54 -8.07 10.27 -24.28
N GLU A 55 -7.53 11.14 -25.14
CA GLU A 55 -6.09 11.42 -25.16
C GLU A 55 -5.58 12.01 -23.83
N PHE A 56 -6.43 12.78 -23.15
CA PHE A 56 -6.11 13.33 -21.84
C PHE A 56 -5.96 12.25 -20.77
N ASP A 57 -6.78 11.19 -20.85
CA ASP A 57 -6.67 10.03 -19.97
C ASP A 57 -5.36 9.28 -20.21
N ALA A 58 -4.98 9.07 -21.48
CA ALA A 58 -3.70 8.45 -21.82
C ALA A 58 -2.50 9.24 -21.24
N ARG A 59 -2.55 10.58 -21.30
CA ARG A 59 -1.53 11.45 -20.69
C ARG A 59 -1.55 11.36 -19.16
N ARG A 60 -2.72 11.33 -18.52
CA ARG A 60 -2.85 11.18 -17.06
C ARG A 60 -2.28 9.84 -16.59
N ILE A 61 -2.63 8.73 -17.24
CA ILE A 61 -2.12 7.39 -16.92
C ILE A 61 -0.60 7.35 -17.08
N ARG A 62 -0.04 7.93 -18.16
CA ARG A 62 1.41 7.98 -18.36
C ARG A 62 2.12 8.72 -17.23
N ARG A 63 1.59 9.88 -16.81
CA ARG A 63 2.15 10.64 -15.68
C ARG A 63 2.05 9.87 -14.37
N ALA A 64 0.94 9.19 -14.11
CA ALA A 64 0.78 8.36 -12.91
C ALA A 64 1.77 7.18 -12.90
N ARG A 65 1.91 6.46 -14.03
CA ARG A 65 2.93 5.39 -14.18
C ARG A 65 4.35 5.89 -13.95
N ASN A 66 4.71 7.04 -14.52
CA ASN A 66 6.04 7.61 -14.30
C ASN A 66 6.28 7.96 -12.83
N ARG A 67 5.27 8.47 -12.11
CA ARG A 67 5.36 8.73 -10.66
C ARG A 67 5.60 7.45 -9.86
N VAL A 68 4.90 6.36 -10.18
CA VAL A 68 5.13 5.04 -9.56
C VAL A 68 6.57 4.58 -9.79
N LEU A 69 7.06 4.66 -11.03
CA LEU A 69 8.44 4.27 -11.35
C LEU A 69 9.45 5.10 -10.56
N THR A 70 9.27 6.42 -10.48
CA THR A 70 10.13 7.30 -9.67
C THR A 70 10.10 6.89 -8.20
N ALA A 71 8.93 6.70 -7.60
CA ALA A 71 8.81 6.28 -6.20
C ALA A 71 9.49 4.93 -5.93
N ARG A 72 9.30 3.93 -6.82
CA ARG A 72 9.99 2.63 -6.74
C ARG A 72 11.51 2.79 -6.79
N THR A 73 12.03 3.61 -7.71
CA THR A 73 13.48 3.85 -7.78
C THR A 73 14.01 4.53 -6.53
N SER A 74 13.28 5.50 -5.98
CA SER A 74 13.66 6.17 -4.74
C SER A 74 13.67 5.22 -3.55
N LEU A 75 12.68 4.33 -3.42
CA LEU A 75 12.62 3.33 -2.36
C LEU A 75 13.75 2.31 -2.46
N ALA A 76 14.01 1.77 -3.67
CA ALA A 76 15.10 0.83 -3.91
C ALA A 76 16.49 1.43 -3.58
N ASN A 77 16.69 2.70 -3.91
CA ASN A 77 17.92 3.41 -3.58
C ASN A 77 18.09 3.63 -2.06
N GLN A 78 17.00 3.92 -1.34
CA GLN A 78 17.03 4.06 0.13
C GLN A 78 17.37 2.74 0.83
N ALA A 79 16.79 1.63 0.37
CA ALA A 79 17.11 0.30 0.89
C ALA A 79 18.60 -0.06 0.68
N THR A 80 19.16 0.30 -0.48
CA THR A 80 20.57 0.08 -0.80
C THR A 80 21.49 0.94 0.08
N ALA A 81 21.11 2.20 0.36
CA ALA A 81 21.88 3.09 1.22
C ALA A 81 21.87 2.70 2.71
N SER A 82 20.82 1.97 3.15
CA SER A 82 20.69 1.47 4.52
C SER A 82 21.49 0.19 4.79
N LEU A 83 22.02 -0.46 3.75
CA LEU A 83 22.99 -1.55 3.90
C LEU A 83 24.36 -0.93 4.23
N PRO A 84 25.01 -1.27 5.37
CA PRO A 84 26.35 -0.79 5.65
C PRO A 84 27.28 -1.32 4.57
N GLY A 85 27.89 -0.40 3.81
CA GLY A 85 28.77 -0.73 2.70
C GLY A 85 29.97 -1.55 3.15
N GLY A 86 29.91 -2.87 2.92
CA GLY A 86 31.09 -3.70 2.77
C GLY A 86 31.76 -3.36 1.45
N ALA A 87 32.63 -2.36 1.47
CA ALA A 87 33.63 -2.18 0.42
C ALA A 87 34.65 -3.32 0.54
N ALA A 88 34.79 -4.10 -0.52
CA ALA A 88 35.94 -4.96 -0.81
C ALA A 88 36.44 -4.63 -2.22
#